data_AF-A0A173V9L3-F1
#
_entry.id   AF-A0A173V9L3-F1
#
_cell.length_a   1.000
_cell.length_b   1.000
_cell.length_c   1.000
_cell.angle_alpha   90.00
_cell.angle_beta   90.00
_cell.angle_gamma   90.00
#
_symmetry.space_group_name_H-M   'P 1'
#
loop_
_entity.id
_entity.type
_entity.pdbx_description
1 polymer ?
#
loop_
_entity_poly.entity_id
_entity_poly.type
_entity_poly.pdbx_seq_one_letter_code
_entity_poly.pdbx_strand_id
1 'polypeptide(L)'
;MGECISYPRLPNMAPVKQAAQLYGLSPYYIRCLCKAGKIRFVNAGRGWLVNLDSLARYFEQGDPAPAEQCNSASSVRRVYASMR
;
A
#
# COMPACT_ATOMS: atom_id res chain seq x y z
N MET A 1 -19.96 -30.26 11.49
CA MET A 1 -20.07 -28.96 12.17
C MET A 1 -18.79 -28.21 11.86
N GLY A 2 -18.86 -27.20 10.99
CA GLY A 2 -17.68 -26.52 10.49
C GLY A 2 -17.03 -25.69 11.60
N GLU A 3 -15.74 -25.88 11.80
CA GLU A 3 -14.96 -25.10 12.75
C GLU A 3 -15.03 -23.63 12.35
N CYS A 4 -15.57 -22.80 13.24
CA CYS A 4 -15.56 -21.36 13.06
C CYS A 4 -14.12 -20.89 13.16
N ILE A 5 -13.54 -20.50 12.02
CA ILE A 5 -12.20 -19.94 11.95
C ILE A 5 -12.24 -18.63 12.75
N SER A 6 -11.89 -18.70 14.04
CA SER A 6 -11.73 -17.53 14.90
C SER A 6 -10.45 -16.82 14.49
N TYR A 7 -10.58 -15.71 13.78
CA TYR A 7 -9.44 -14.84 13.49
C TYR A 7 -9.05 -14.11 14.78
N PRO A 8 -7.89 -14.41 15.40
CA PRO A 8 -7.53 -13.94 16.74
C PRO A 8 -7.44 -12.41 16.86
N ARG A 9 -7.33 -11.69 15.74
CA ARG A 9 -7.66 -10.26 15.65
C ARG A 9 -7.91 -9.86 14.20
N LEU A 10 -8.93 -9.04 13.97
CA LEU A 10 -9.15 -8.42 12.66
C LEU A 10 -8.05 -7.37 12.42
N PRO A 11 -7.42 -7.31 11.22
CA PRO A 11 -6.44 -6.28 10.92
C PRO A 11 -7.07 -4.88 10.96
N ASN A 12 -6.36 -3.92 11.54
CA ASN A 12 -6.83 -2.54 11.61
C ASN A 12 -6.56 -1.82 10.28
N MET A 13 -7.62 -1.67 9.49
CA MET A 13 -7.56 -1.12 8.12
C MET A 13 -8.30 0.19 8.05
N ALA A 14 -7.68 1.23 7.47
CA ALA A 14 -8.30 2.53 7.28
C ALA A 14 -8.14 3.04 5.85
N PRO A 15 -9.11 3.81 5.32
CA PRO A 15 -8.94 4.47 4.03
C PRO A 15 -7.79 5.47 4.09
N VAL A 16 -7.11 5.66 2.97
CA VAL A 16 -5.94 6.57 2.85
C VAL A 16 -6.22 7.97 3.43
N LYS A 17 -7.43 8.52 3.23
CA LYS A 17 -7.80 9.84 3.75
C LYS A 17 -7.82 9.89 5.28
N GLN A 18 -8.35 8.86 5.92
CA GLN A 18 -8.39 8.77 7.37
C GLN A 18 -6.99 8.55 7.94
N ALA A 19 -6.20 7.66 7.34
CA ALA A 19 -4.80 7.47 7.74
C ALA A 19 -3.99 8.78 7.62
N ALA A 20 -4.21 9.54 6.54
CA ALA A 20 -3.56 10.83 6.35
C ALA A 20 -3.91 11.84 7.45
N GLN A 21 -5.18 11.92 7.85
CA GLN A 21 -5.62 12.77 8.94
C GLN A 21 -5.03 12.35 10.29
N LEU A 22 -4.98 11.05 10.58
CA LEU A 22 -4.43 10.53 11.84
C LEU A 22 -2.94 10.85 12.02
N TYR A 23 -2.15 10.69 10.97
CA TYR A 23 -0.71 10.91 11.02
C TYR A 23 -0.29 12.34 10.62
N GLY A 24 -1.23 13.22 10.26
CA GLY A 24 -0.93 14.58 9.80
C GLY A 24 -0.16 14.64 8.48
N LEU A 25 -0.36 13.65 7.61
CA LEU A 25 0.37 13.49 6.34
C LEU A 25 -0.52 13.82 5.13
N SER A 26 0.10 14.02 3.97
CA SER A 26 -0.67 14.11 2.73
C SER A 26 -1.20 12.74 2.29
N PRO A 27 -2.44 12.65 1.78
CA PRO A 27 -2.96 11.40 1.20
C PRO A 27 -2.11 10.88 0.03
N TYR A 28 -1.42 11.79 -0.67
CA TYR A 28 -0.49 11.44 -1.74
C TYR A 28 0.73 10.69 -1.21
N TYR A 29 1.33 11.16 -0.12
CA TYR A 29 2.50 10.53 0.49
C TYR A 29 2.21 9.10 0.95
N ILE A 30 1.06 8.86 1.59
CA ILE A 30 0.64 7.51 1.98
C ILE A 30 0.50 6.59 0.75
N ARG A 31 -0.02 7.08 -0.38
CA ARG A 31 -0.09 6.27 -1.62
C ARG A 31 1.30 5.96 -2.17
N CYS A 32 2.25 6.89 -2.06
CA CYS A 32 3.63 6.64 -2.45
C CYS A 32 4.26 5.55 -1.60
N LEU A 33 4.03 5.55 -0.28
CA LEU A 33 4.49 4.48 0.61
C LEU A 33 3.87 3.11 0.24
N CYS A 34 2.57 3.08 -0.08
CA CYS A 34 1.90 1.87 -0.57
C CYS A 34 2.57 1.37 -1.87
N LYS A 35 2.75 2.25 -2.87
CA LYS A 35 3.38 1.90 -4.15
C LYS A 35 4.83 1.45 -4.01
N ALA A 36 5.57 2.04 -3.07
CA ALA A 36 6.94 1.68 -2.77
C ALA A 36 7.04 0.32 -2.03
N GLY A 37 5.92 -0.29 -1.64
CA GLY A 37 5.91 -1.56 -0.90
C GLY A 37 6.33 -1.43 0.56
N LYS A 38 6.43 -0.21 1.09
CA LYS A 38 6.89 0.08 2.45
C LYS A 38 5.83 -0.23 3.51
N ILE A 39 4.55 -0.14 3.15
CA ILE A 39 3.40 -0.37 4.04
C ILE A 39 2.41 -1.33 3.40
N ARG A 40 1.70 -2.12 4.24
CA ARG A 40 0.70 -3.07 3.76
C ARG A 40 -0.61 -2.34 3.42
N PHE A 41 -1.18 -2.67 2.26
CA PHE A 41 -2.45 -2.13 1.82
C PHE A 41 -3.23 -3.16 1.02
N VAL A 42 -4.55 -2.94 0.89
CA VAL A 42 -5.43 -3.73 0.04
C VAL A 42 -6.20 -2.81 -0.91
N ASN A 43 -6.46 -3.29 -2.12
CA ASN A 43 -7.31 -2.60 -3.07
C ASN A 43 -8.79 -2.92 -2.78
N ALA A 44 -9.54 -1.93 -2.31
CA ALA A 44 -10.98 -2.03 -2.03
C ALA A 44 -11.83 -1.44 -3.17
N GLY A 45 -11.38 -1.62 -4.42
CA GLY A 45 -12.06 -1.15 -5.63
C GLY A 45 -11.89 0.35 -5.87
N ARG A 46 -12.75 1.18 -5.26
CA ARG A 46 -12.74 2.64 -5.46
C ARG A 46 -11.61 3.35 -4.71
N GLY A 47 -10.91 2.65 -3.83
CA GLY A 47 -9.83 3.20 -3.03
C GLY A 47 -8.99 2.10 -2.38
N TRP A 48 -7.93 2.52 -1.72
CA TRP A 48 -7.06 1.62 -0.96
C TRP A 48 -7.35 1.73 0.53
N LEU A 49 -7.31 0.59 1.19
CA LEU A 49 -7.27 0.51 2.65
C LEU A 49 -5.85 0.20 3.08
N VAL A 50 -5.34 0.98 4.01
CA VAL A 50 -3.98 0.88 4.53
C VAL A 50 -4.04 0.23 5.90
N ASN A 51 -3.11 -0.69 6.16
CA ASN A 51 -2.98 -1.29 7.47
C ASN A 51 -2.26 -0.31 8.41
N LEU A 52 -2.96 0.13 9.45
CA LEU A 52 -2.46 1.14 10.39
C LEU A 52 -1.30 0.64 11.23
N ASP A 53 -1.28 -0.65 11.59
CA ASP A 53 -0.17 -1.24 12.36
C ASP A 53 1.14 -1.21 11.57
N SER A 54 1.09 -1.51 10.28
CA SER A 54 2.26 -1.44 9.39
C SER A 54 2.73 -0.01 9.16
N LEU A 55 1.78 0.94 9.13
CA LEU A 55 2.09 2.37 9.01
C LEU A 55 2.76 2.89 10.28
N ALA A 56 2.24 2.53 11.46
CA ALA A 56 2.86 2.85 12.75
C ALA A 56 4.29 2.31 12.84
N ARG A 57 4.48 1.02 12.52
CA ARG A 57 5.81 0.39 12.54
C ARG A 57 6.80 1.07 11.60
N TYR A 58 6.36 1.51 10.44
CA TYR A 58 7.20 2.23 9.49
C TYR A 58 7.73 3.55 10.08
N PHE A 59 6.87 4.31 10.77
CA PHE A 59 7.29 5.54 11.43
C PHE A 59 8.15 5.31 12.67
N GLU A 60 7.87 4.25 13.44
CA GLU A 60 8.68 3.86 14.60
C GLU A 60 10.10 3.40 14.20
N GLN A 61 10.21 2.67 13.10
CA GLN A 61 11.50 2.17 12.58
C GLN A 61 12.27 3.24 11.79
N GLY A 62 11.56 4.24 11.26
CA GLY A 62 12.11 5.22 10.31
C GLY A 62 12.26 4.65 8.91
N ASP A 63 12.68 5.49 7.96
CA ASP A 63 12.92 5.07 6.57
C ASP A 63 14.17 4.17 6.50
N PRO A 64 14.05 2.85 6.25
CA PRO A 64 15.23 2.07 5.89
C PRO A 64 15.73 2.57 4.53
N ALA A 65 17.06 2.64 4.37
CA ALA A 65 17.71 3.00 3.10
C ALA A 65 17.08 2.19 1.93
N PRO A 66 16.92 2.80 0.75
CA PRO A 66 16.02 2.30 -0.28
C PRO A 66 16.45 0.91 -0.77
N ALA A 67 15.72 -0.13 -0.37
CA ALA A 67 15.69 -1.38 -1.10
C ALA A 67 14.92 -1.13 -2.40
N GLU A 68 15.55 -1.49 -3.51
CA GLU A 68 15.10 -1.21 -4.88
C GLU A 68 13.60 -1.46 -5.07
N GLN A 69 12.93 -0.46 -5.62
CA GLN A 69 11.50 -0.47 -5.93
C GLN A 69 11.21 -1.62 -6.90
N CYS A 70 10.34 -2.56 -6.53
CA CYS A 70 9.89 -3.56 -7.47
C CYS A 70 9.01 -2.87 -8.52
N ASN A 71 9.50 -2.85 -9.76
CA ASN A 71 8.84 -2.34 -10.94
C ASN A 71 7.51 -3.06 -11.15
N SER A 72 6.41 -2.55 -10.60
CA SER A 72 5.07 -2.82 -11.14
C SER A 72 4.82 -1.92 -12.35
N ALA A 73 5.72 -2.01 -13.34
CA ALA A 73 5.60 -1.37 -14.65
C ALA A 73 5.05 -2.40 -15.65
N SER A 74 3.79 -2.79 -15.49
CA SER A 74 3.10 -3.62 -16.49
C SER A 74 1.93 -2.83 -17.07
N SER A 75 2.25 -1.89 -17.98
CA SER A 75 1.43 -1.58 -19.17
C SER A 75 2.08 -0.47 -20.02
N VAL A 76 3.27 -0.70 -20.57
CA VAL A 76 3.74 0.08 -21.74
C VAL A 76 3.72 -0.88 -22.93
N ARG A 77 2.73 -0.74 -23.81
CA ARG A 77 2.69 -1.48 -25.09
C ARG A 77 3.77 -0.91 -26.00
N ARG A 78 4.78 -1.72 -26.33
CA ARG A 78 5.81 -1.37 -27.30
C ARG A 78 5.21 -1.49 -28.70
N VAL A 79 4.83 -0.37 -29.31
CA VAL A 79 4.46 -0.34 -30.74
C VAL A 79 5.78 -0.30 -31.52
N TYR A 80 6.07 -1.36 -32.27
CA TYR A 80 7.16 -1.30 -33.24
C TYR A 80 6.66 -0.51 -34.44
N ALA A 81 7.29 0.64 -34.71
CA ALA A 81 7.14 1.33 -35.98
C ALA A 81 7.79 0.46 -37.06
N SER A 82 6.97 -0.19 -37.89
CA SER A 82 7.44 -0.82 -39.12
C SER A 82 7.79 0.29 -40.10
N MET A 83 9.08 0.58 -40.24
CA MET A 83 9.59 1.34 -41.39
C MET A 83 9.38 0.49 -42.64
N ARG A 84 8.65 1.06 -43.61
CA ARG A 84 8.52 0.59 -44.98
C ARG A 84 9.44 1.42 -45.86
#